data_AF-A0A1I2NGJ3-F1
#
_entry.id   AF-A0A1I2NGJ3-F1
#
_cell.length_a   1.000
_cell.length_b   1.000
_cell.length_c   1.000
_cell.angle_alpha   90.00
_cell.angle_beta   90.00
_cell.angle_gamma   90.00
#
_symmetry.space_group_name_H-M   'P 1'
#
loop_
_entity.id
_entity.type
_entity.pdbx_description
1 polymer ?
#
loop_
_entity_poly.entity_id
_entity_poly.type
_entity_poly.pdbx_seq_one_letter_code
_entity_poly.pdbx_strand_id
1 'polypeptide(L)'
;MLHSVDSMTTTQLEPVLTPAPVARVLPRLAADTRYVLSGLPLALAATLVCVTALSVGLGLAVLWVGVPLSFFALMQARGFATAERERIAPILEREIPTPSYRSATAATLPARLFAVLADAQTWRDLAHAGLRWIPSSISFTVVATWCAAVLGGLSWALWGWALPRDNNELPELLGFGDAYLTNVAFYGLLAVAFMVTLPAVARWAALFEARFAERLLAGR
;
A
#
# COMPACT_ATOMS: atom_id res chain seq x y z
N MET A 1 -15.46 51.95 -48.93
CA MET A 1 -14.12 51.33 -48.88
C MET A 1 -13.61 51.43 -47.46
N LEU A 2 -13.34 50.29 -46.80
CA LEU A 2 -12.51 50.05 -45.60
C LEU A 2 -12.77 48.58 -45.22
N HIS A 3 -12.26 47.65 -46.03
CA HIS A 3 -11.00 46.92 -45.84
C HIS A 3 -10.98 46.06 -44.57
N SER A 4 -11.07 44.75 -44.80
CA SER A 4 -10.82 43.65 -43.87
C SER A 4 -9.45 43.83 -43.21
N VAL A 5 -9.41 43.74 -41.88
CA VAL A 5 -8.19 43.56 -41.09
C VAL A 5 -8.39 42.32 -40.24
N ASP A 6 -7.82 41.24 -40.75
CA ASP A 6 -7.09 40.21 -40.03
C ASP A 6 -7.78 39.52 -38.86
N SER A 7 -8.31 38.35 -39.21
CA SER A 7 -8.32 37.17 -38.35
C SER A 7 -6.90 36.88 -37.84
N MET A 8 -6.44 37.61 -36.81
CA MET A 8 -5.25 37.23 -36.05
C MET A 8 -5.60 36.00 -35.21
N THR A 9 -5.37 34.83 -35.78
CA THR A 9 -5.31 33.57 -35.05
C THR A 9 -4.10 33.64 -34.11
N THR A 10 -4.32 34.09 -32.89
CA THR A 10 -3.31 33.98 -31.83
C THR A 10 -3.21 32.51 -31.47
N THR A 11 -2.25 31.80 -32.07
CA THR A 11 -1.88 30.46 -31.63
C THR A 11 -1.28 30.59 -30.23
N GLN A 12 -2.13 30.47 -29.21
CA GLN A 12 -1.72 30.29 -27.82
C GLN A 12 -0.97 28.97 -27.75
N LEU A 13 0.35 29.02 -27.85
CA LEU A 13 1.22 27.90 -27.49
C LEU A 13 1.20 27.84 -25.96
N GLU A 14 0.23 27.12 -25.41
CA GLU A 14 0.22 26.77 -24.00
C GLU A 14 1.49 25.97 -23.73
N PRO A 15 2.46 26.48 -22.95
CA PRO A 15 3.68 25.75 -22.71
C PRO A 15 3.31 24.54 -21.87
N VAL A 16 3.26 23.37 -22.50
CA VAL A 16 3.21 22.08 -21.80
C VAL A 16 4.53 21.96 -21.06
N LEU A 17 4.58 22.52 -19.84
CA LEU A 17 5.69 22.35 -18.92
C LEU A 17 5.69 20.89 -18.48
N THR A 18 6.35 20.02 -19.25
CA THR A 18 6.67 18.67 -18.79
C THR A 18 7.58 18.79 -17.57
N PRO A 19 7.14 18.40 -16.36
CA PRO A 19 7.97 18.44 -15.18
C PRO A 19 9.22 17.59 -15.41
N ALA A 20 10.37 18.06 -14.93
CA ALA A 20 11.62 17.30 -14.97
C ALA A 20 11.42 15.90 -14.35
N PRO A 21 12.11 14.87 -14.86
CA PRO A 21 11.94 13.49 -14.40
C PRO A 21 12.14 13.34 -12.88
N VAL A 22 13.08 14.09 -12.29
CA VAL A 22 13.34 14.10 -10.84
C VAL A 22 12.13 14.59 -10.02
N ALA A 23 11.38 15.57 -10.54
CA ALA A 23 10.19 16.11 -9.86
C ALA A 23 9.04 15.09 -9.78
N ARG A 24 9.05 14.03 -10.61
CA ARG A 24 8.04 12.96 -10.59
C ARG A 24 8.44 11.77 -9.71
N VAL A 25 9.74 11.56 -9.46
CA VAL A 25 10.22 10.40 -8.70
C VAL A 25 9.87 10.51 -7.22
N LEU A 26 10.07 11.69 -6.61
CA LEU A 26 9.86 11.87 -5.17
C LEU A 26 8.39 11.70 -4.73
N PRO A 27 7.40 12.32 -5.41
CA PRO A 27 6.00 12.10 -5.06
C PRO A 27 5.55 10.65 -5.26
N ARG A 28 6.04 9.99 -6.31
CA ARG A 28 5.73 8.57 -6.58
C ARG A 28 6.32 7.67 -5.51
N LEU A 29 7.59 7.88 -5.15
CA LEU A 29 8.25 7.15 -4.07
C LEU A 29 7.51 7.31 -2.75
N ALA A 30 7.11 8.55 -2.41
CA ALA A 30 6.35 8.83 -1.22
C ALA A 30 4.99 8.11 -1.23
N ALA A 31 4.30 8.11 -2.37
CA ALA A 31 3.03 7.41 -2.53
C ALA A 31 3.17 5.89 -2.40
N ASP A 32 4.14 5.27 -3.09
CA ASP A 32 4.40 3.83 -3.05
C ASP A 32 4.83 3.40 -1.63
N THR A 33 5.72 4.16 -0.99
CA THR A 33 6.19 3.88 0.39
C THR A 33 5.05 4.02 1.39
N ARG A 34 4.25 5.10 1.30
CA ARG A 34 3.08 5.28 2.17
C ARG A 34 2.07 4.16 1.97
N TYR A 35 1.84 3.74 0.73
CA TYR A 35 0.93 2.65 0.42
C TYR A 35 1.38 1.34 1.09
N VAL A 36 2.64 0.94 0.91
CA VAL A 36 3.17 -0.31 1.50
C VAL A 36 3.19 -0.22 3.03
N LEU A 37 3.70 0.88 3.60
CA LEU A 37 3.81 1.01 5.06
C LEU A 37 2.45 1.08 5.76
N SER A 38 1.44 1.68 5.12
CA SER A 38 0.05 1.67 5.63
C SER A 38 -0.75 0.44 5.20
N GLY A 39 -0.19 -0.42 4.33
CA GLY A 39 -0.80 -1.67 3.87
C GLY A 39 -0.97 -2.66 5.01
N LEU A 40 0.11 -2.92 5.77
CA LEU A 40 0.09 -3.88 6.88
C LEU A 40 -0.88 -3.49 8.01
N PRO A 41 -0.85 -2.27 8.58
CA PRO A 41 -1.81 -1.87 9.62
C PRO A 41 -3.27 -1.99 9.16
N LEU A 42 -3.56 -1.60 7.90
CA LEU A 42 -4.92 -1.69 7.37
C LEU A 42 -5.34 -3.15 7.15
N ALA A 43 -4.42 -4.00 6.65
CA ALA A 43 -4.69 -5.41 6.45
C ALA A 43 -4.93 -6.15 7.77
N LEU A 44 -4.16 -5.83 8.82
CA LEU A 44 -4.38 -6.36 10.17
C LEU A 44 -5.71 -5.89 10.74
N ALA A 45 -6.04 -4.60 10.64
CA ALA A 45 -7.33 -4.08 11.09
C ALA A 45 -8.50 -4.77 10.36
N ALA A 46 -8.41 -4.92 9.04
CA ALA A 46 -9.42 -5.61 8.24
C ALA A 46 -9.56 -7.08 8.64
N THR A 47 -8.44 -7.79 8.80
CA THR A 47 -8.42 -9.20 9.21
C THR A 47 -9.06 -9.35 10.59
N LEU A 48 -8.60 -8.57 11.57
CA LEU A 48 -9.10 -8.64 12.94
C LEU A 48 -10.59 -8.34 12.98
N VAL A 49 -11.04 -7.21 12.42
CA VAL A 49 -12.45 -6.81 12.47
C VAL A 49 -13.34 -7.82 11.74
N CYS A 50 -13.00 -8.20 10.51
CA CYS A 50 -13.87 -9.06 9.70
C CYS A 50 -13.90 -10.50 10.22
N VAL A 51 -12.73 -11.08 10.55
CA VAL A 51 -12.66 -12.47 11.01
C VAL A 51 -13.26 -12.62 12.40
N THR A 52 -13.01 -11.66 13.32
CA THR A 52 -13.62 -11.71 14.66
C THR A 52 -15.13 -11.53 14.59
N ALA A 53 -15.63 -10.50 13.89
CA ALA A 53 -17.06 -10.26 13.76
C ALA A 53 -17.77 -11.43 13.07
N LEU A 54 -17.15 -12.04 12.05
CA LEU A 54 -17.72 -13.22 11.41
C LEU A 54 -17.72 -14.44 12.33
N SER A 55 -16.61 -14.72 13.02
CA SER A 55 -16.52 -15.88 13.92
C SER A 55 -17.50 -15.78 15.08
N VAL A 56 -17.58 -14.59 15.69
CA VAL A 56 -18.55 -14.29 16.75
C VAL A 56 -19.97 -14.35 16.20
N GLY A 57 -20.22 -13.77 15.02
CA GLY A 57 -21.53 -13.81 14.36
C GLY A 57 -22.00 -15.23 14.06
N LEU A 58 -21.11 -16.09 13.55
CA LEU A 58 -21.42 -17.49 13.31
C LEU A 58 -21.67 -18.26 14.62
N GLY A 59 -20.87 -18.01 15.67
CA GLY A 59 -21.08 -18.61 16.99
C GLY A 59 -22.40 -18.20 17.64
N LEU A 60 -22.82 -16.94 17.48
CA LEU A 60 -24.10 -16.42 17.97
C LEU A 60 -25.27 -16.67 17.02
N ALA A 61 -25.06 -17.31 15.87
CA ALA A 61 -26.12 -17.51 14.88
C ALA A 61 -27.26 -18.38 15.44
N VAL A 62 -26.94 -19.30 16.35
CA VAL A 62 -27.91 -20.13 17.08
C VAL A 62 -28.93 -19.29 17.85
N LEU A 63 -28.52 -18.12 18.34
CA LEU A 63 -29.36 -17.19 19.08
C LEU A 63 -30.11 -16.21 18.18
N TRP A 64 -30.05 -16.37 16.85
CA TRP A 64 -30.51 -15.42 15.83
C TRP A 64 -29.82 -14.05 15.82
N VAL A 65 -29.27 -13.59 16.96
CA VAL A 65 -28.48 -12.36 17.10
C VAL A 65 -27.19 -12.41 16.27
N GLY A 66 -26.65 -13.61 16.02
CA GLY A 66 -25.45 -13.76 15.20
C GLY A 66 -25.63 -13.41 13.72
N VAL A 67 -26.84 -13.55 13.17
CA VAL A 67 -27.08 -13.27 11.74
C VAL A 67 -26.85 -11.78 11.40
N PRO A 68 -27.41 -10.80 12.16
CA PRO A 68 -27.05 -9.40 12.03
C PRO A 68 -25.54 -9.12 12.16
N LEU A 69 -24.86 -9.82 13.07
CA LEU A 69 -23.42 -9.62 13.30
C LEU A 69 -22.57 -10.16 12.14
N SER A 70 -22.92 -11.33 11.57
CA SER A 70 -22.29 -11.85 10.36
C SER A 70 -22.53 -10.91 9.17
N PHE A 71 -23.74 -10.36 9.03
CA PHE A 71 -24.02 -9.36 8.00
C PHE A 71 -23.17 -8.10 8.18
N PHE A 72 -23.01 -7.61 9.41
CA PHE A 72 -22.11 -6.50 9.72
C PHE A 72 -20.67 -6.82 9.30
N ALA A 73 -20.15 -8.01 9.60
CA ALA A 73 -18.81 -8.43 9.18
C ALA A 73 -18.63 -8.39 7.64
N LEU A 74 -19.63 -8.87 6.90
CA LEU A 74 -19.63 -8.85 5.44
C LEU A 74 -19.70 -7.42 4.86
N MET A 75 -20.43 -6.51 5.51
CA MET A 75 -20.45 -5.09 5.14
C MET A 75 -19.10 -4.42 5.41
N GLN A 76 -18.46 -4.71 6.54
CA GLN A 76 -17.11 -4.21 6.84
C GLN A 76 -16.10 -4.71 5.80
N ALA A 77 -16.15 -6.00 5.43
CA ALA A 77 -15.30 -6.55 4.38
C ALA A 77 -15.45 -5.80 3.05
N ARG A 78 -16.68 -5.48 2.66
CA ARG A 78 -16.96 -4.66 1.47
C ARG A 78 -16.40 -3.25 1.60
N GLY A 79 -16.54 -2.61 2.77
CA GLY A 79 -15.96 -1.31 3.05
C GLY A 79 -14.43 -1.30 2.87
N PHE A 80 -13.74 -2.28 3.44
CA PHE A 80 -12.29 -2.43 3.27
C PHE A 80 -11.88 -2.72 1.82
N ALA A 81 -12.67 -3.51 1.09
CA ALA A 81 -12.44 -3.76 -0.33
C ALA A 81 -12.58 -2.49 -1.17
N THR A 82 -13.59 -1.65 -0.91
CA THR A 82 -13.76 -0.36 -1.59
C THR A 82 -12.61 0.61 -1.28
N ALA A 83 -12.26 0.76 -0.01
CA ALA A 83 -11.13 1.59 0.39
C ALA A 83 -9.83 1.12 -0.28
N GLU A 84 -9.65 -0.19 -0.46
CA GLU A 84 -8.47 -0.69 -1.15
C GLU A 84 -8.48 -0.39 -2.65
N ARG A 85 -9.63 -0.50 -3.33
CA ARG A 85 -9.75 -0.13 -4.75
C ARG A 85 -9.33 1.32 -5.00
N GLU A 86 -9.72 2.24 -4.12
CA GLU A 86 -9.30 3.64 -4.18
C GLU A 86 -7.79 3.82 -3.99
N ARG A 87 -7.19 3.04 -3.07
CA ARG A 87 -5.75 3.11 -2.79
C ARG A 87 -4.89 2.56 -3.93
N ILE A 88 -5.36 1.55 -4.65
CA ILE A 88 -4.58 0.89 -5.72
C ILE A 88 -4.75 1.54 -7.10
N ALA A 89 -5.84 2.28 -7.33
CA ALA A 89 -6.06 3.02 -8.57
C ALA A 89 -4.88 3.91 -9.01
N PRO A 90 -4.29 4.76 -8.14
CA PRO A 90 -3.13 5.58 -8.51
C PRO A 90 -1.85 4.75 -8.74
N ILE A 91 -1.77 3.53 -8.20
CA ILE A 91 -0.58 2.67 -8.29
C ILE A 91 -0.58 1.88 -9.60
N LEU A 92 -1.72 1.31 -9.97
CA LEU A 92 -1.89 0.60 -11.24
C LEU A 92 -2.11 1.53 -12.43
N GLU A 93 -2.30 2.84 -12.20
CA GLU A 93 -2.57 3.83 -13.25
C GLU A 93 -3.83 3.49 -14.07
N ARG A 94 -4.81 2.83 -13.45
CA ARG A 94 -6.11 2.50 -14.04
C ARG A 94 -7.21 2.43 -12.99
N GLU A 95 -8.43 2.70 -13.42
CA GLU A 95 -9.62 2.48 -12.60
C GLU A 95 -9.91 0.98 -12.50
N ILE A 96 -10.28 0.53 -11.29
CA ILE A 96 -10.71 -0.84 -11.06
C ILE A 96 -12.23 -0.86 -11.10
N PRO A 97 -12.85 -1.76 -11.90
CA PRO A 97 -14.29 -1.82 -12.02
C PRO A 97 -14.94 -2.03 -10.65
N THR A 98 -15.90 -1.16 -10.30
CA THR A 98 -16.72 -1.33 -9.10
C THR A 98 -17.67 -2.50 -9.34
N PRO A 99 -17.63 -3.57 -8.52
CA PRO A 99 -18.51 -4.71 -8.72
C PRO A 99 -19.97 -4.36 -8.45
N SER A 100 -20.87 -4.90 -9.28
CA SER A 100 -22.31 -4.81 -9.07
C SER A 100 -22.75 -5.84 -8.02
N TYR A 101 -22.98 -5.39 -6.80
CA TYR A 101 -23.45 -6.27 -5.71
C TYR A 101 -24.94 -6.61 -5.85
N ARG A 102 -25.32 -7.88 -5.68
CA ARG A 102 -26.74 -8.31 -5.73
C ARG A 102 -27.62 -7.64 -4.68
N SER A 103 -27.02 -7.20 -3.57
CA SER A 103 -27.74 -6.55 -2.47
C SER A 103 -28.34 -5.18 -2.84
N ALA A 104 -27.87 -4.55 -3.92
CA ALA A 104 -28.35 -3.22 -4.33
C ALA A 104 -29.80 -3.25 -4.86
N THR A 105 -30.28 -4.41 -5.32
CA THR A 105 -31.59 -4.57 -5.97
C THR A 105 -32.69 -5.07 -5.02
N ALA A 106 -32.36 -5.38 -3.77
CA ALA A 106 -33.31 -5.97 -2.82
C ALA A 106 -34.14 -4.89 -2.09
N ALA A 107 -35.47 -5.00 -2.14
CA ALA A 107 -36.40 -4.01 -1.57
C ALA A 107 -36.62 -4.14 -0.06
N THR A 108 -36.34 -5.30 0.55
CA THR A 108 -36.61 -5.57 1.98
C THR A 108 -35.36 -5.98 2.74
N LEU A 109 -35.28 -5.66 4.03
CA LEU A 109 -34.13 -6.01 4.89
C LEU A 109 -33.79 -7.50 4.90
N PRO A 110 -34.75 -8.45 5.01
CA PRO A 110 -34.46 -9.87 4.96
C PRO A 110 -33.91 -10.30 3.60
N ALA A 111 -34.49 -9.80 2.51
CA ALA A 111 -34.02 -10.08 1.15
C ALA A 111 -32.59 -9.55 0.94
N ARG A 112 -32.26 -8.40 1.52
CA ARG A 112 -30.90 -7.83 1.47
C ARG A 112 -29.90 -8.68 2.23
N LEU A 113 -30.28 -9.24 3.38
CA LEU A 113 -29.47 -10.15 4.19
C LEU A 113 -29.10 -11.42 3.39
N PHE A 114 -30.12 -12.07 2.81
CA PHE A 114 -29.93 -13.27 1.98
C PHE A 114 -29.15 -12.95 0.70
N ALA A 115 -29.40 -11.80 0.08
CA ALA A 115 -28.67 -11.38 -1.12
C ALA A 115 -27.17 -11.23 -0.85
N VAL A 116 -26.77 -10.67 0.30
CA VAL A 116 -25.36 -10.52 0.68
C VAL A 116 -24.71 -11.89 0.95
N LEU A 117 -25.40 -12.79 1.65
CA LEU A 117 -24.94 -14.16 1.90
C LEU A 117 -24.80 -14.99 0.62
N ALA A 118 -25.69 -14.77 -0.36
CA ALA A 118 -25.65 -15.46 -1.65
C ALA A 118 -24.72 -14.81 -2.69
N ASP A 119 -24.12 -13.65 -2.37
CA ASP A 119 -23.26 -12.91 -3.29
C ASP A 119 -21.81 -13.40 -3.20
N ALA A 120 -21.35 -14.07 -4.26
CA ALA A 120 -19.98 -14.57 -4.37
C ALA A 120 -18.93 -13.46 -4.21
N GLN A 121 -19.24 -12.23 -4.62
CA GLN A 121 -18.30 -11.11 -4.49
C GLN A 121 -18.08 -10.73 -3.03
N THR A 122 -19.13 -10.78 -2.20
CA THR A 122 -19.01 -10.47 -0.77
C THR A 122 -18.06 -11.46 -0.07
N TRP A 123 -18.11 -12.74 -0.45
CA TRP A 123 -17.19 -13.75 0.07
C TRP A 123 -15.75 -13.54 -0.41
N ARG A 124 -15.55 -13.06 -1.64
CA ARG A 124 -14.22 -12.67 -2.14
C ARG A 124 -13.67 -11.44 -1.41
N ASP A 125 -14.52 -10.44 -1.14
CA ASP A 125 -14.13 -9.25 -0.37
C ASP A 125 -13.74 -9.63 1.07
N LEU A 126 -14.44 -10.60 1.68
CA LEU A 126 -14.08 -11.17 2.99
C LEU A 126 -12.77 -11.96 2.94
N ALA A 127 -12.57 -12.80 1.91
CA ALA A 127 -11.32 -13.52 1.71
C ALA A 127 -10.14 -12.55 1.54
N HIS A 128 -10.33 -11.47 0.79
CA HIS A 128 -9.37 -10.39 0.68
C HIS A 128 -9.09 -9.74 2.04
N ALA A 129 -10.12 -9.38 2.81
CA ALA A 129 -9.94 -8.81 4.15
C ALA A 129 -9.14 -9.73 5.09
N GLY A 130 -9.33 -11.06 5.00
CA GLY A 130 -8.64 -12.04 5.84
C GLY A 130 -7.26 -12.49 5.34
N LEU A 131 -6.93 -12.35 4.05
CA LEU A 131 -5.67 -12.83 3.47
C LEU A 131 -4.69 -11.72 3.10
N ARG A 132 -5.14 -10.47 3.01
CA ARG A 132 -4.31 -9.32 2.63
C ARG A 132 -3.09 -9.12 3.53
N TRP A 133 -3.15 -9.51 4.80
CA TRP A 133 -2.02 -9.34 5.72
C TRP A 133 -0.76 -10.09 5.25
N ILE A 134 -0.91 -11.18 4.47
CA ILE A 134 0.21 -11.97 3.96
C ILE A 134 1.09 -11.14 3.02
N PRO A 135 0.60 -10.66 1.85
CA PRO A 135 1.42 -9.86 0.96
C PRO A 135 1.82 -8.51 1.55
N SER A 136 0.96 -7.91 2.39
CA SER A 136 1.30 -6.65 3.06
C SER A 136 2.42 -6.81 4.09
N SER A 137 2.51 -7.94 4.80
CA SER A 137 3.62 -8.19 5.74
C SER A 137 4.97 -8.31 5.02
N ILE A 138 5.02 -9.06 3.93
CA ILE A 138 6.23 -9.23 3.11
C ILE A 138 6.71 -7.87 2.59
N SER A 139 5.79 -7.12 1.97
CA SER A 139 6.07 -5.81 1.38
C SER A 139 6.48 -4.79 2.44
N PHE A 140 5.79 -4.75 3.57
CA PHE A 140 6.12 -3.92 4.72
C PHE A 140 7.53 -4.22 5.21
N THR A 141 7.86 -5.48 5.49
CA THR A 141 9.18 -5.86 5.99
C THR A 141 10.28 -5.42 5.03
N VAL A 142 10.12 -5.68 3.74
CA VAL A 142 11.12 -5.30 2.73
C VAL A 142 11.32 -3.79 2.70
N VAL A 143 10.25 -3.00 2.57
CA VAL A 143 10.36 -1.53 2.50
C VAL A 143 10.86 -0.94 3.83
N ALA A 144 10.38 -1.46 4.97
CA ALA A 144 10.82 -1.03 6.29
C ALA A 144 12.31 -1.30 6.52
N THR A 145 12.82 -2.46 6.10
CA THR A 145 14.25 -2.78 6.16
C THR A 145 15.08 -1.83 5.31
N TRP A 146 14.62 -1.47 4.10
CA TRP A 146 15.31 -0.48 3.27
C TRP A 146 15.35 0.89 3.94
N CYS A 147 14.21 1.37 4.46
CA CYS A 147 14.15 2.63 5.20
C CYS A 147 15.07 2.61 6.43
N ALA A 148 15.07 1.51 7.19
CA ALA A 148 15.91 1.35 8.37
C ALA A 148 17.40 1.31 8.01
N ALA A 149 17.80 0.66 6.91
CA ALA A 149 19.18 0.64 6.44
C ALA A 149 19.68 2.03 6.03
N VAL A 150 18.85 2.80 5.30
CA VAL A 150 19.18 4.19 4.92
C VAL A 150 19.33 5.06 6.16
N LEU A 151 18.32 5.05 7.05
CA LEU A 151 18.34 5.87 8.27
C LEU A 151 19.48 5.46 9.21
N GLY A 152 19.70 4.15 9.39
CA GLY A 152 20.76 3.61 10.22
C GLY A 152 22.15 3.99 9.70
N GLY A 153 22.42 3.79 8.42
CA GLY A 153 23.72 4.12 7.86
C GLY A 153 24.00 5.64 7.79
N LEU A 154 22.99 6.46 7.48
CA LEU A 154 23.13 7.92 7.51
C LEU A 154 23.30 8.48 8.93
N SER A 155 22.56 7.92 9.90
CA SER A 155 22.65 8.37 11.29
C SER A 155 23.90 7.85 12.00
N TRP A 156 24.53 6.78 11.53
CA TRP A 156 25.71 6.18 12.18
C TRP A 156 26.81 7.20 12.45
N ALA A 157 27.09 8.10 11.50
CA ALA A 157 28.09 9.16 11.67
C ALA A 157 27.80 10.11 12.86
N LEU A 158 26.55 10.20 13.30
CA LEU A 158 26.11 11.08 14.39
C LEU A 158 26.28 10.46 15.78
N TRP A 159 26.18 9.14 15.91
CA TRP A 159 26.17 8.45 17.22
C TRP A 159 27.26 7.37 17.36
N GLY A 160 27.93 6.98 16.28
CA GLY A 160 28.97 5.93 16.30
C GLY A 160 30.16 6.27 17.20
N TRP A 161 30.45 7.55 17.42
CA TRP A 161 31.51 7.99 18.35
C TRP A 161 31.19 7.71 19.83
N ALA A 162 29.91 7.54 20.18
CA ALA A 162 29.47 7.26 21.54
C ALA A 162 29.50 5.76 21.88
N LEU A 163 29.83 4.89 20.92
CA LEU A 163 29.85 3.45 21.13
C LEU A 163 31.10 3.03 21.90
N PRO A 164 30.94 2.12 22.88
CA PRO A 164 32.07 1.44 23.50
C PRO A 164 32.97 0.78 22.43
N ARG A 165 34.28 1.01 22.53
CA ARG A 165 35.31 0.51 21.59
C ARG A 165 35.69 -0.96 21.81
N ASP A 166 35.03 -1.64 22.74
CA ASP A 166 35.24 -3.04 23.08
C ASP A 166 34.47 -4.00 22.15
N ASN A 167 33.60 -3.48 21.30
CA ASN A 167 32.91 -4.25 20.26
C ASN A 167 33.56 -4.08 18.89
N ASN A 168 33.70 -5.20 18.16
CA ASN A 168 34.18 -5.19 16.79
C ASN A 168 33.06 -4.73 15.84
N GLU A 169 33.37 -3.75 14.99
CA GLU A 169 32.44 -3.22 14.00
C GLU A 169 32.36 -4.14 12.76
N LEU A 170 31.26 -4.09 12.00
CA LEU A 170 31.11 -4.91 10.78
C LEU A 170 32.27 -4.72 9.78
N PRO A 171 32.78 -3.49 9.51
CA PRO A 171 33.90 -3.32 8.59
C PRO A 171 35.20 -3.92 9.11
N GLU A 172 35.41 -3.92 10.43
CA GLU A 172 36.56 -4.54 11.07
C GLU A 172 36.51 -6.07 10.92
N LEU A 173 35.33 -6.67 11.15
CA LEU A 173 35.11 -8.11 10.94
C LEU A 173 35.29 -8.54 9.47
N LEU A 174 35.06 -7.63 8.54
CA LEU A 174 35.29 -7.83 7.11
C LEU A 174 36.74 -7.54 6.67
N GLY A 175 37.60 -7.11 7.59
CA GLY A 175 39.03 -6.88 7.35
C GLY A 175 39.39 -5.48 6.82
N PHE A 176 38.47 -4.51 6.89
CA PHE A 176 38.73 -3.13 6.43
C PHE A 176 39.45 -2.25 7.47
N GLY A 177 39.68 -2.77 8.67
CA GLY A 177 40.32 -2.08 9.80
C GLY A 177 39.32 -1.42 10.75
N ASP A 178 39.85 -0.90 11.86
CA ASP A 178 39.11 -0.32 13.00
C ASP A 178 38.95 1.21 12.91
N ALA A 179 39.47 1.83 11.85
CA ALA A 179 39.45 3.27 11.70
C ALA A 179 38.02 3.82 11.62
N TYR A 180 37.74 4.87 12.40
CA TYR A 180 36.41 5.51 12.42
C TYR A 180 35.94 5.95 11.03
N LEU A 181 36.84 6.51 10.21
CA LEU A 181 36.54 6.92 8.84
C LEU A 181 36.15 5.75 7.94
N THR A 182 36.73 4.56 8.15
CA THR A 182 36.34 3.34 7.44
C THR A 182 34.90 2.98 7.75
N ASN A 183 34.50 3.05 9.03
CA ASN A 183 33.13 2.77 9.45
C ASN A 183 32.13 3.80 8.90
N VAL A 184 32.44 5.10 8.98
CA VAL A 184 31.60 6.17 8.38
C VAL A 184 31.43 5.93 6.89
N ALA A 185 32.52 5.68 6.17
CA ALA A 185 32.49 5.49 4.72
C ALA A 185 31.71 4.22 4.35
N PHE A 186 31.92 3.12 5.06
CA PHE A 186 31.23 1.85 4.81
C PHE A 186 29.72 1.98 5.01
N TYR A 187 29.27 2.46 6.17
CA TYR A 187 27.83 2.61 6.46
C TYR A 187 27.18 3.70 5.60
N GLY A 188 27.93 4.77 5.27
CA GLY A 188 27.48 5.80 4.34
C GLY A 188 27.27 5.29 2.92
N LEU A 189 28.23 4.53 2.38
CA LEU A 189 28.12 3.89 1.06
C LEU A 189 26.97 2.88 1.03
N LEU A 190 26.81 2.09 2.09
CA LEU A 190 25.70 1.17 2.24
C LEU A 190 24.36 1.94 2.22
N ALA A 191 24.23 3.02 2.99
CA ALA A 191 23.02 3.84 2.99
C ALA A 191 22.71 4.42 1.61
N VAL A 192 23.72 4.88 0.87
CA VAL A 192 23.55 5.37 -0.51
C VAL A 192 23.06 4.24 -1.43
N ALA A 193 23.64 3.04 -1.34
CA ALA A 193 23.21 1.89 -2.14
C ALA A 193 21.74 1.50 -1.86
N PHE A 194 21.34 1.46 -0.59
CA PHE A 194 19.95 1.23 -0.21
C PHE A 194 19.04 2.38 -0.68
N MET A 195 19.47 3.63 -0.57
CA MET A 195 18.68 4.79 -1.00
C MET A 195 18.43 4.81 -2.50
N VAL A 196 19.45 4.45 -3.31
CA VAL A 196 19.33 4.36 -4.78
C VAL A 196 18.38 3.24 -5.20
N THR A 197 18.38 2.12 -4.47
CA THR A 197 17.53 0.96 -4.79
C THR A 197 16.11 1.05 -4.22
N LEU A 198 15.88 1.89 -3.21
CA LEU A 198 14.59 2.05 -2.52
C LEU A 198 13.41 2.35 -3.46
N PRO A 199 13.50 3.25 -4.46
CA PRO A 199 12.37 3.51 -5.35
C PRO A 199 11.94 2.30 -6.17
N ALA A 200 12.89 1.49 -6.62
CA ALA A 200 12.58 0.26 -7.35
C ALA A 200 11.92 -0.76 -6.41
N VAL A 201 12.47 -0.94 -5.21
CA VAL A 201 11.95 -1.90 -4.22
C VAL A 201 10.56 -1.53 -3.74
N ALA A 202 10.33 -0.26 -3.40
CA ALA A 202 9.01 0.25 -3.00
C ALA A 202 7.98 0.07 -4.12
N ARG A 203 8.38 0.33 -5.38
CA ARG A 203 7.50 0.11 -6.53
C ARG A 203 7.15 -1.37 -6.73
N TRP A 204 8.14 -2.25 -6.64
CA TRP A 204 7.93 -3.69 -6.74
C TRP A 204 6.99 -4.21 -5.64
N ALA A 205 7.20 -3.79 -4.40
CA ALA A 205 6.36 -4.13 -3.26
C ALA A 205 4.91 -3.62 -3.44
N ALA A 206 4.74 -2.36 -3.84
CA ALA A 206 3.44 -1.78 -4.11
C ALA A 206 2.69 -2.52 -5.23
N LEU A 207 3.38 -2.86 -6.33
CA LEU A 207 2.78 -3.64 -7.43
C LEU A 207 2.44 -5.07 -7.01
N PHE A 208 3.23 -5.69 -6.13
CA PHE A 208 2.95 -7.02 -5.62
C PHE A 208 1.66 -7.06 -4.79
N GLU A 209 1.50 -6.14 -3.82
CA GLU A 209 0.26 -5.99 -3.06
C GLU A 209 -0.93 -5.68 -3.96
N ALA A 210 -0.75 -4.74 -4.89
CA ALA A 210 -1.85 -4.28 -5.73
C ALA A 210 -2.32 -5.36 -6.73
N ARG A 211 -1.41 -6.18 -7.26
CA ARG A 211 -1.76 -7.35 -8.10
C ARG A 211 -2.47 -8.45 -7.32
N PHE A 212 -2.10 -8.65 -6.06
CA PHE A 212 -2.81 -9.58 -5.19
C PHE A 212 -4.24 -9.12 -4.93
N ALA A 213 -4.40 -7.83 -4.58
CA ALA A 213 -5.72 -7.22 -4.39
C ALA A 213 -6.56 -7.32 -5.66
N GLU A 214 -5.99 -6.98 -6.82
CA GLU A 214 -6.70 -7.06 -8.10
C GLU A 214 -7.22 -8.47 -8.40
N ARG A 215 -6.41 -9.52 -8.23
CA ARG A 215 -6.85 -10.90 -8.51
C ARG A 215 -8.05 -11.33 -7.67
N LEU A 216 -8.12 -10.87 -6.43
CA LEU A 216 -9.22 -11.19 -5.52
C LEU A 216 -10.46 -10.30 -5.78
N LEU A 217 -10.23 -9.03 -6.11
CA LEU A 217 -11.31 -8.03 -6.24
C LEU A 217 -11.92 -7.97 -7.64
N ALA A 218 -11.19 -8.41 -8.69
CA ALA A 218 -11.62 -8.37 -10.08
C ALA A 218 -12.10 -9.73 -10.63
N GLY A 219 -12.28 -10.75 -9.77
CA GLY A 219 -12.86 -12.02 -10.17
C GLY A 219 -14.22 -11.81 -10.82
N ARG A 220 -14.40 -12.28 -12.06
CA ARG A 220 -15.72 -12.39 -12.68
C ARG A 220 -16.48 -13.58 -12.13
#